data_AF-A0A1E4G720-F1
#
_entry.id   AF-A0A1E4G720-F1
#
_cell.length_a   1.000
_cell.length_b   1.000
_cell.length_c   1.000
_cell.angle_alpha   90.00
_cell.angle_beta   90.00
_cell.angle_gamma   90.00
#
_symmetry.space_group_name_H-M   'P 1'
#
loop_
_entity.id
_entity.type
_entity.pdbx_description
1 polymer ?
#
loop_
_entity_poly.entity_id
_entity_poly.type
_entity_poly.pdbx_seq_one_letter_code
_entity_poly.pdbx_strand_id
1 'polypeptide(L)'
;MRGRLLSSWKQFLPALLFAAFSALALAAPQRAPETGQMAVVFPPFTSEETAWAIVRQAGGSLVAPTRLPNVVVAHAADSGFQTRVGALGALFFLAATGLCAPITISQ
;
A
#
# COMPACT_ATOMS: atom_id res chain seq x y z
N MET A 1 -26.21 38.41 25.43
CA MET A 1 -26.27 37.38 24.37
C MET A 1 -24.89 36.75 24.19
N ARG A 2 -24.53 35.69 24.92
CA ARG A 2 -23.15 35.12 24.91
C ARG A 2 -23.11 33.59 25.07
N GLY A 3 -24.17 32.89 24.66
CA GLY A 3 -24.35 31.45 24.90
C GLY A 3 -24.47 30.55 23.66
N ARG A 4 -24.28 31.08 22.43
CA ARG A 4 -24.63 30.35 21.20
C ARG A 4 -23.44 29.84 20.36
N LEU A 5 -22.20 30.04 20.82
CA LEU A 5 -20.99 29.62 20.08
C LEU A 5 -20.46 28.25 20.52
N LEU A 6 -20.76 27.78 21.73
CA LEU A 6 -20.30 26.49 22.26
C LEU A 6 -21.07 25.26 21.74
N SER A 7 -22.20 25.47 21.05
CA SER A 7 -23.06 24.38 20.54
C SER A 7 -22.67 23.88 19.14
N SER A 8 -22.11 24.75 18.28
CA SER A 8 -21.81 24.38 16.88
C SER A 8 -20.75 23.30 16.75
N TRP A 9 -19.77 23.22 17.64
CA TRP A 9 -18.71 22.21 17.53
C TRP A 9 -19.18 20.79 17.80
N LYS A 10 -20.20 20.63 18.65
CA LYS A 10 -20.83 19.32 18.90
C LYS A 10 -21.60 18.80 17.68
N GLN A 11 -22.03 19.69 16.77
CA GLN A 11 -22.71 19.31 15.52
C GLN A 11 -21.75 18.69 14.51
N PHE A 12 -20.45 18.98 14.59
CA PHE A 12 -19.42 18.37 13.73
C PHE A 12 -18.88 17.06 14.26
N LEU A 13 -19.15 16.70 15.53
CA LEU A 13 -18.71 15.46 16.14
C LEU A 13 -19.06 14.20 15.34
N PRO A 14 -20.31 14.00 14.85
CA PRO A 14 -20.63 12.82 14.04
C PRO A 14 -19.90 12.79 12.70
N ALA A 15 -19.72 13.94 12.05
CA ALA A 15 -18.99 14.03 10.79
C ALA A 15 -17.49 13.71 10.97
N LEU A 16 -16.90 14.18 12.07
CA LEU A 16 -15.50 13.96 12.40
C LEU A 16 -15.24 12.48 12.76
N LEU A 17 -16.15 11.85 13.50
CA LEU A 17 -16.10 10.41 13.77
C LEU A 17 -16.24 9.59 12.50
N PHE A 18 -17.17 9.94 11.60
CA PHE A 18 -17.33 9.26 10.33
C PHE A 18 -16.10 9.41 9.43
N ALA A 19 -15.52 10.60 9.34
CA ALA A 19 -14.30 10.85 8.59
C ALA A 19 -13.10 10.06 9.16
N ALA A 20 -12.94 10.06 10.49
CA ALA A 20 -11.88 9.30 11.16
C ALA A 20 -12.05 7.79 10.96
N PHE A 21 -13.28 7.28 11.09
CA PHE A 21 -13.58 5.86 10.88
C PHE A 21 -13.36 5.45 9.41
N SER A 22 -13.76 6.31 8.46
CA SER A 22 -13.54 6.07 7.03
C SER A 22 -12.04 6.06 6.68
N ALA A 23 -11.27 7.00 7.24
CA ALA A 23 -9.83 7.03 7.05
C ALA A 23 -9.14 5.78 7.62
N LEU A 24 -9.55 5.33 8.82
CA LEU A 24 -9.05 4.10 9.43
C LEU A 24 -9.43 2.85 8.65
N ALA A 25 -10.66 2.78 8.14
CA ALA A 25 -11.15 1.66 7.34
C ALA A 25 -10.36 1.50 6.02
N LEU A 26 -9.94 2.60 5.40
CA LEU A 26 -9.13 2.57 4.19
C LEU A 26 -7.65 2.23 4.46
N ALA A 27 -7.11 2.61 5.62
CA ALA A 27 -5.70 2.40 5.96
C ALA A 27 -5.38 0.96 6.38
N ALA A 28 -6.31 0.27 7.05
CA ALA A 28 -6.05 -1.04 7.65
C ALA A 28 -5.72 -2.19 6.67
N PRO A 29 -6.43 -2.38 5.54
CA PRO A 29 -6.17 -3.51 4.64
C PRO A 29 -4.96 -3.32 3.71
N GLN A 30 -4.36 -2.13 3.67
CA GLN A 30 -3.32 -1.80 2.69
C GLN A 30 -1.90 -1.92 3.22
N ARG A 31 -1.71 -2.11 4.53
CA ARG A 31 -0.38 -2.11 5.15
C ARG A 31 0.42 -3.32 4.70
N ALA A 32 1.52 -3.09 3.99
CA ALA A 32 2.45 -4.16 3.61
C ALA A 32 3.04 -4.83 4.87
N PRO A 33 3.17 -6.17 4.85
CA PRO A 33 3.84 -6.88 5.94
C PRO A 33 5.34 -6.57 5.95
N GLU A 34 6.00 -6.67 7.11
CA GLU A 34 7.46 -6.44 7.20
C GLU A 34 8.27 -7.52 6.47
N THR A 35 7.73 -8.75 6.40
CA THR A 35 8.30 -9.89 5.68
C THR A 35 7.20 -10.63 4.90
N GLY A 36 7.58 -11.43 3.90
CA GLY A 36 6.63 -12.17 3.08
C GLY A 36 6.22 -11.43 1.80
N GLN A 37 5.07 -11.81 1.24
CA GLN A 37 4.62 -11.31 -0.08
C GLN A 37 4.03 -9.90 0.02
N MET A 38 4.51 -9.00 -0.84
CA MET A 38 4.02 -7.62 -0.94
C MET A 38 4.10 -7.11 -2.38
N ALA A 39 3.23 -6.15 -2.70
CA ALA A 39 3.38 -5.37 -3.91
C ALA A 39 4.38 -4.25 -3.66
N VAL A 40 5.34 -4.11 -4.56
CA VAL A 40 6.30 -3.00 -4.59
C VAL A 40 5.90 -2.10 -5.74
N VAL A 41 5.67 -0.82 -5.44
CA VAL A 41 5.25 0.16 -6.44
C VAL A 41 6.40 1.10 -6.77
N PHE A 42 6.73 1.18 -8.06
CA PHE A 42 7.75 2.06 -8.62
C PHE A 42 7.11 3.24 -9.36
N PRO A 43 7.89 4.29 -9.68
CA PRO A 43 7.43 5.36 -10.56
C PRO A 43 6.88 4.83 -11.89
N PRO A 44 5.90 5.52 -12.51
CA PRO A 44 5.22 5.02 -13.71
C PRO A 44 6.12 4.90 -14.94
N PHE A 45 7.29 5.54 -14.93
CA PHE A 45 8.31 5.48 -15.98
C PHE A 45 9.36 4.38 -15.76
N THR A 46 9.27 3.63 -14.65
CA THR A 46 10.14 2.48 -14.40
C THR A 46 9.66 1.29 -15.20
N SER A 47 10.55 0.72 -16.03
CA SER A 47 10.25 -0.50 -16.78
C SER A 47 10.19 -1.72 -15.85
N GLU A 48 9.45 -2.75 -16.27
CA GLU A 48 9.34 -4.01 -15.53
C GLU A 48 10.71 -4.66 -15.27
N GLU A 49 11.58 -4.68 -16.28
CA GLU A 49 12.94 -5.19 -16.15
C GLU A 49 13.75 -4.45 -15.08
N THR A 50 13.64 -3.12 -15.04
CA THR A 50 14.32 -2.29 -14.04
C THR A 50 13.76 -2.57 -12.65
N ALA A 51 12.44 -2.62 -12.51
CA ALA A 51 11.77 -2.93 -11.25
C ALA A 51 12.20 -4.32 -10.72
N TRP A 52 12.28 -5.32 -11.60
CA TRP A 52 12.74 -6.66 -11.27
C TRP A 52 14.21 -6.69 -10.84
N ALA A 53 15.06 -5.95 -11.53
CA ALA A 53 16.47 -5.82 -11.18
C ALA A 53 16.64 -5.22 -9.78
N ILE A 54 15.89 -4.16 -9.46
CA ILE A 54 15.89 -3.52 -8.15
C ILE A 54 15.44 -4.49 -7.05
N VAL A 55 14.35 -5.23 -7.25
CA VAL A 55 13.85 -6.21 -6.28
C VAL A 55 14.91 -7.28 -5.99
N ARG A 56 15.55 -7.82 -7.03
CA ARG A 56 16.63 -8.83 -6.88
C ARG A 56 17.86 -8.24 -6.19
N GLN A 57 18.28 -7.04 -6.56
CA GLN A 57 19.41 -6.35 -5.95
C GLN A 57 19.19 -6.10 -4.46
N ALA A 58 17.95 -5.83 -4.05
CA ALA A 58 17.59 -5.69 -2.64
C ALA A 58 17.45 -7.02 -1.88
N GLY A 59 17.72 -8.17 -2.53
CA GLY A 59 17.64 -9.49 -1.92
C GLY A 59 16.23 -10.07 -1.82
N GLY A 60 15.26 -9.52 -2.56
CA GLY A 60 13.92 -10.10 -2.69
C GLY A 60 13.83 -11.09 -3.83
N SER A 61 12.78 -11.91 -3.81
CA SER A 61 12.41 -12.77 -4.93
C SER A 61 11.12 -12.30 -5.59
N LEU A 62 11.03 -12.51 -6.90
CA LEU A 62 9.82 -12.21 -7.68
C LEU A 62 8.83 -13.35 -7.48
N VAL A 63 7.58 -13.01 -7.14
CA VAL A 63 6.50 -13.99 -6.93
C VAL A 63 5.64 -14.10 -8.17
N ALA A 64 5.19 -12.96 -8.71
CA ALA A 64 4.34 -12.92 -9.89
C ALA A 64 4.48 -11.57 -10.63
N PRO A 65 4.36 -11.57 -11.97
CA PRO A 65 4.17 -10.34 -12.73
C PRO A 65 2.81 -9.73 -12.40
N THR A 66 2.66 -8.42 -12.64
CA THR A 66 1.37 -7.73 -12.51
C THR A 66 0.95 -7.12 -13.84
N ARG A 67 -0.27 -6.58 -13.92
CA ARG A 67 -0.75 -5.87 -15.12
C ARG A 67 -0.06 -4.54 -15.36
N LEU A 68 0.60 -3.98 -14.34
CA LEU A 68 1.27 -2.69 -14.41
C LEU A 68 2.79 -2.94 -14.39
N PRO A 69 3.55 -2.47 -15.40
CA PRO A 69 4.99 -2.77 -15.50
C PRO A 69 5.79 -2.19 -14.32
N ASN A 70 5.31 -1.11 -13.71
CA ASN A 70 5.93 -0.46 -12.55
C ASN A 70 5.44 -1.03 -11.20
N VAL A 71 4.66 -2.11 -11.19
CA VAL A 71 4.20 -2.77 -9.96
C VAL A 71 4.60 -4.23 -10.00
N VAL A 72 5.24 -4.71 -8.94
CA VAL A 72 5.79 -6.06 -8.89
C VAL A 72 5.40 -6.72 -7.58
N VAL A 73 5.00 -7.99 -7.61
CA VAL A 73 4.83 -8.78 -6.37
C VAL A 73 6.16 -9.42 -6.02
N ALA A 74 6.70 -9.03 -4.88
CA ALA A 74 7.97 -9.54 -4.35
C ALA A 74 7.75 -10.24 -3.00
N HIS A 75 8.65 -11.16 -2.67
CA HIS A 75 8.74 -11.74 -1.35
C HIS A 75 9.93 -11.13 -0.59
N ALA A 76 9.64 -10.42 0.50
CA ALA A 76 10.62 -9.90 1.42
C ALA A 76 11.13 -11.01 2.35
N ALA A 77 12.42 -11.34 2.25
CA ALA A 77 13.05 -12.34 3.10
C ALA A 77 13.29 -11.84 4.54
N ASP A 78 13.45 -10.54 4.72
CA ASP A 78 13.79 -9.89 5.99
C ASP A 78 13.16 -8.49 6.08
N SER A 79 13.10 -7.95 7.30
CA SER A 79 12.48 -6.64 7.60
C SER A 79 13.24 -5.45 6.99
N GLY A 80 14.49 -5.63 6.55
CA GLY A 80 15.29 -4.60 5.89
C GLY A 80 15.00 -4.46 4.39
N PHE A 81 14.24 -5.39 3.78
CA PHE A 81 13.94 -5.38 2.35
C PHE A 81 13.30 -4.08 1.88
N GLN A 82 12.26 -3.61 2.59
CA GLN A 82 11.54 -2.39 2.21
C GLN A 82 12.46 -1.17 2.20
N THR A 83 13.35 -1.05 3.19
CA THR A 83 14.35 0.04 3.24
C THR A 83 15.29 0.00 2.04
N ARG A 84 15.82 -1.18 1.69
CA ARG A 84 16.74 -1.35 0.56
C ARG A 84 16.06 -1.02 -0.77
N VAL A 85 14.85 -1.54 -0.99
CA VAL A 85 14.08 -1.29 -2.22
C VAL A 85 13.63 0.17 -2.32
N GLY A 86 13.23 0.78 -1.20
CA GLY A 86 12.92 2.20 -1.12
C GLY A 86 14.10 3.08 -1.49
N ALA A 87 15.31 2.77 -0.98
CA ALA A 87 16.54 3.48 -1.33
C ALA A 87 16.91 3.37 -2.82
N LEU A 88 16.46 2.30 -3.49
CA LEU A 88 16.66 2.07 -4.92
C LEU A 88 15.54 2.66 -5.80
N GLY A 89 14.53 3.31 -5.22
CA GLY A 89 13.53 4.08 -5.96
C GLY A 89 12.10 3.55 -5.92
N ALA A 90 11.78 2.60 -5.05
CA ALA A 90 10.36 2.27 -4.79
C ALA A 90 9.67 3.40 -4.02
N LEU A 91 8.39 3.63 -4.35
CA LEU A 91 7.57 4.70 -3.78
C LEU A 91 6.82 4.26 -2.54
N PHE A 92 6.17 3.09 -2.60
CA PHE A 92 5.40 2.54 -1.49
C PHE A 92 5.17 1.03 -1.67
N PHE A 93 4.70 0.41 -0.58
CA PHE A 93 4.49 -1.02 -0.46
C PHE A 93 3.03 -1.28 -0.10
N LEU A 94 2.43 -2.28 -0.73
CA LEU A 94 1.06 -2.70 -0.46
C LEU A 94 1.04 -4.17 -0.05
N ALA A 95 0.09 -4.54 0.80
CA ALA A 95 -0.19 -5.95 1.04
C ALA A 95 -0.58 -6.65 -0.28
N ALA A 96 0.00 -7.83 -0.54
CA ALA A 96 -0.33 -8.62 -1.74
C ALA A 96 -1.70 -9.33 -1.63
N THR A 97 -2.40 -9.19 -0.50
CA THR A 97 -3.76 -9.73 -0.28
C THR A 97 -4.72 -9.22 -1.35
N GLY A 98 -5.29 -10.15 -2.12
CA GLY A 98 -6.21 -9.84 -3.23
C GLY A 98 -5.53 -9.60 -4.58
N LEU A 99 -4.21 -9.36 -4.63
CA LEU A 99 -3.47 -9.24 -5.90
C LEU A 99 -3.16 -10.61 -6.53
N CYS A 100 -3.01 -11.63 -5.70
CA CYS A 100 -2.79 -13.02 -6.12
C CYS A 100 -4.07 -13.87 -6.09
N ALA A 101 -5.23 -13.29 -5.76
CA ALA A 101 -6.49 -14.01 -5.74
C ALA A 101 -6.97 -14.28 -7.18
N PRO A 102 -7.46 -15.50 -7.49
CA PRO A 102 -8.07 -15.75 -8.79
C PRO A 102 -9.25 -14.79 -9.00
N ILE A 103 -9.39 -14.27 -10.22
CA ILE A 103 -10.52 -13.42 -10.59
C ILE A 103 -11.79 -14.29 -10.53
N THR A 104 -12.58 -14.17 -9.46
CA THR A 104 -13.97 -14.60 -9.49
C THR A 104 -14.76 -13.54 -10.26
N ILE A 105 -14.83 -13.71 -11.59
CA ILE A 105 -15.84 -13.03 -12.40
C ILE A 105 -17.16 -13.69 -12.00
N SER A 106 -17.96 -13.06 -11.13
CA SER A 106 -19.33 -13.51 -10.96
C SER A 106 -20.04 -13.27 -12.29
N GLN A 107 -20.36 -14.36 -12.98
CA GLN A 107 -21.31 -14.38 -14.09
C GLN A 107 -22.70 -14.04 -13.57
#